data_AF-A0A362X082-F1
#
_entry.id   AF-A0A362X082-F1
#
_cell.length_a   1.000
_cell.length_b   1.000
_cell.length_c   1.000
_cell.angle_alpha   90.00
_cell.angle_beta   90.00
_cell.angle_gamma   90.00
#
_symmetry.space_group_name_H-M   'P 1'
#
loop_
_entity.id
_entity.type
_entity.pdbx_description
1 polymer ?
#
loop_
_entity_poly.entity_id
_entity_poly.type
_entity_poly.pdbx_seq_one_letter_code
_entity_poly.pdbx_strand_id
1 'polypeptide(L)'
;MKKVGIYSILLALLLNFSCNQNEKKSEVSNVASSNQITDEERMEWWQEARFGMFIHWGIYTKLAGFYNGKAQPNSAEWIMNRAEIPIAEYEKLAEDFNPTQFNAKEFVGLAKEAGMKYMVITAKHHDGFSMFHSKASDYNIVDATPFKRDILKELAKECQEQGIKFGFYYSQAQDWHHPGGMGNHWDKSIKRVSSDEYVYEKALPEVKQLLTEYGPIAIFWWDTPRKMTKSVVDSLHHITTALQPRIITNDRLGDDYPGDHKTFERNGPRYKPEAKYWELCQPISGSWGYRSDDDNFKSIPTLIRNLIDQASKGGNYLLNVSPTHEGTLKQEAVERLKAIGQWMDKNSKAIYGTQASPTETIPDWGRITMKTEDNKGLLYLHVYDWKDGASLPIRLNNQVEQCYLLTDESRNFQAETTAQGINVKLTGDAPDSIASVIVLKLKSMPNALPIKPLGQDENGVVVLPAYRAQYENLQGPGAQYNEHLDCIGDWESETARVYWNLEFNVPGTYQLVAHYSAKEATEISVSINGASKNIKISASGTNIKRFKKIELGTFSIEKTGKQEVSIMPVAGKWNALNLKEIKIQPIKN
;
A
#
# COMPACT_ATOMS: atom_id res chain seq x y z
N MET A 1 28.58 76.55 15.78
CA MET A 1 29.31 75.28 16.03
C MET A 1 29.24 74.42 14.75
N LYS A 2 29.96 73.28 14.68
CA LYS A 2 30.02 72.34 13.52
C LYS A 2 28.60 71.81 13.17
N LYS A 3 28.21 71.38 11.96
CA LYS A 3 28.71 71.27 10.55
C LYS A 3 27.45 70.92 9.67
N VAL A 4 27.35 70.94 8.32
CA VAL A 4 28.08 71.49 7.15
C VAL A 4 27.18 71.32 5.88
N GLY A 5 27.41 72.08 4.80
CA GLY A 5 26.84 71.85 3.44
C GLY A 5 25.50 72.56 3.16
N ILE A 6 25.31 73.46 2.17
CA ILE A 6 26.17 73.94 1.05
C ILE A 6 26.43 72.86 -0.03
N TYR A 7 26.05 72.98 -1.31
CA TYR A 7 25.25 73.94 -2.12
C TYR A 7 24.21 73.13 -2.97
N SER A 8 23.02 73.62 -3.38
CA SER A 8 22.68 74.33 -4.65
C SER A 8 23.15 73.64 -5.96
N ILE A 9 22.51 73.75 -7.13
CA ILE A 9 21.68 74.82 -7.74
C ILE A 9 20.67 74.22 -8.76
N LEU A 10 19.39 74.67 -8.79
CA LEU A 10 18.72 75.27 -9.98
C LEU A 10 17.28 75.72 -9.70
N LEU A 11 16.80 76.72 -10.45
CA LEU A 11 15.45 77.30 -10.35
C LEU A 11 14.93 77.72 -11.74
N ALA A 12 13.93 77.02 -12.25
CA ALA A 12 13.00 77.43 -13.32
C ALA A 12 11.76 76.50 -13.21
N LEU A 13 10.49 76.95 -13.20
CA LEU A 13 9.76 77.82 -14.14
C LEU A 13 9.71 77.17 -15.54
N LEU A 14 8.55 76.91 -16.16
CA LEU A 14 7.16 77.28 -15.80
C LEU A 14 6.14 76.40 -16.58
N LEU A 15 4.84 76.71 -16.43
CA LEU A 15 3.66 76.27 -17.19
C LEU A 15 3.02 74.91 -16.86
N ASN A 16 1.88 74.98 -16.17
CA ASN A 16 0.75 74.06 -16.39
C ASN A 16 0.02 74.48 -17.68
N PHE A 17 -0.37 73.52 -18.52
CA PHE A 17 -1.62 73.57 -19.27
C PHE A 17 -2.11 72.13 -19.54
N SER A 18 -3.43 71.94 -19.62
CA SER A 18 -4.07 70.66 -19.30
C SER A 18 -4.31 69.71 -20.49
N CYS A 19 -4.51 68.43 -20.13
CA CYS A 19 -5.22 67.39 -20.87
C CYS A 19 -4.62 66.88 -22.19
N ASN A 20 -4.08 65.65 -22.15
CA ASN A 20 -4.84 64.54 -22.74
C ASN A 20 -4.59 63.20 -22.03
N GLN A 21 -5.35 62.17 -22.37
CA GLN A 21 -5.49 60.90 -21.62
C GLN A 21 -4.39 59.87 -21.95
N ASN A 22 -3.84 59.18 -20.94
CA ASN A 22 -4.29 57.82 -20.57
C ASN A 22 -3.53 57.16 -19.40
N GLU A 23 -4.22 56.20 -18.79
CA GLU A 23 -3.81 55.20 -17.78
C GLU A 23 -2.45 55.32 -17.06
N LYS A 24 -2.50 55.64 -15.76
CA LYS A 24 -1.65 54.99 -14.75
C LYS A 24 -2.49 54.04 -13.92
N LYS A 25 -2.31 52.72 -14.09
CA LYS A 25 -2.64 51.76 -13.04
C LYS A 25 -1.67 51.98 -11.87
N SER A 26 -2.19 52.02 -10.66
CA SER A 26 -1.37 52.04 -9.45
C SER A 26 -0.61 50.72 -9.29
N GLU A 27 0.66 50.79 -8.94
CA GLU A 27 1.41 49.64 -8.44
C GLU A 27 0.82 49.23 -7.08
N VAL A 28 -0.14 48.30 -7.11
CA VAL A 28 -0.52 47.55 -5.91
C VAL A 28 0.60 46.56 -5.64
N SER A 29 1.27 46.72 -4.51
CA SER A 29 2.34 45.83 -4.07
C SER A 29 1.83 44.40 -3.91
N ASN A 30 2.29 43.48 -4.77
CA ASN A 30 2.01 42.04 -4.67
C ASN A 30 2.74 41.42 -3.46
N VAL A 31 2.22 41.69 -2.25
CA VAL A 31 2.65 41.07 -1.00
C VAL A 31 1.58 40.06 -0.56
N ALA A 32 1.43 39.01 -1.37
CA ALA A 32 0.56 37.87 -1.08
C ALA A 32 0.96 36.64 -1.92
N SER A 33 2.24 36.25 -1.92
CA SER A 33 2.59 34.86 -2.25
C SER A 33 2.09 33.98 -1.10
N SER A 34 0.86 33.47 -1.21
CA SER A 34 0.40 32.40 -0.34
C SER A 34 1.29 31.19 -0.60
N ASN A 35 2.04 30.76 0.42
CA ASN A 35 2.82 29.52 0.36
C ASN A 35 1.85 28.34 0.29
N GLN A 36 1.42 27.99 -0.92
CA GLN A 36 0.70 26.75 -1.19
C GLN A 36 1.65 25.59 -0.89
N ILE A 37 1.25 24.76 0.07
CA ILE A 37 2.01 23.59 0.49
C ILE A 37 1.96 22.59 -0.66
N THR A 38 3.12 22.11 -1.12
CA THR A 38 3.16 21.16 -2.24
C THR A 38 2.85 19.73 -1.80
N ASP A 39 2.51 18.86 -2.75
CA ASP A 39 2.28 17.45 -2.46
C ASP A 39 3.58 16.75 -2.01
N GLU A 40 4.74 17.18 -2.52
CA GLU A 40 6.05 16.82 -1.96
C GLU A 40 6.19 17.20 -0.48
N GLU A 41 5.85 18.43 -0.08
CA GLU A 41 5.91 18.90 1.32
C GLU A 41 4.86 18.25 2.23
N ARG A 42 3.76 17.73 1.66
CA ARG A 42 2.77 16.93 2.38
C ARG A 42 3.30 15.51 2.61
N MET A 43 3.89 14.90 1.58
CA MET A 43 4.31 13.50 1.55
C MET A 43 5.75 13.25 2.05
N GLU A 44 6.54 14.27 2.35
CA GLU A 44 7.93 14.14 2.86
C GLU A 44 7.99 13.24 4.11
N TRP A 45 7.27 13.61 5.18
CA TRP A 45 7.29 12.87 6.44
C TRP A 45 6.81 11.42 6.27
N TRP A 46 5.90 11.19 5.33
CA TRP A 46 5.27 9.89 5.08
C TRP A 46 6.21 8.96 4.32
N GLN A 47 7.02 9.50 3.39
CA GLN A 47 8.11 8.76 2.75
C GLN A 47 9.25 8.44 3.73
N GLU A 48 9.53 9.30 4.71
CA GLU A 48 10.48 8.99 5.79
C GLU A 48 9.91 7.88 6.71
N ALA A 49 8.62 7.94 7.01
CA ALA A 49 7.96 7.10 8.00
C ALA A 49 8.08 5.59 7.77
N ARG A 50 7.75 5.12 6.55
CA ARG A 50 7.80 3.71 6.06
C ARG A 50 7.01 2.65 6.83
N PHE A 51 6.72 2.83 8.12
CA PHE A 51 6.05 1.84 8.96
C PHE A 51 5.03 2.49 9.91
N GLY A 52 3.82 1.94 9.95
CA GLY A 52 2.71 2.43 10.76
C GLY A 52 1.87 1.33 11.40
N MET A 53 1.12 1.67 12.45
CA MET A 53 0.11 0.82 13.07
C MET A 53 -1.26 1.05 12.45
N PHE A 54 -1.94 -0.01 12.04
CA PHE A 54 -3.40 0.02 11.86
C PHE A 54 -4.06 -0.56 13.12
N ILE A 55 -5.23 -0.07 13.49
CA ILE A 55 -6.07 -0.64 14.55
C ILE A 55 -7.49 -0.81 14.01
N HIS A 56 -7.95 -2.06 13.89
CA HIS A 56 -9.37 -2.38 13.64
C HIS A 56 -10.04 -2.78 14.96
N TRP A 57 -10.88 -1.88 15.48
CA TRP A 57 -11.59 -2.07 16.73
C TRP A 57 -13.03 -1.53 16.68
N GLY A 58 -13.91 -2.14 17.47
CA GLY A 58 -15.36 -1.92 17.45
C GLY A 58 -16.12 -3.00 18.22
N ILE A 59 -17.44 -2.84 18.34
CA ILE A 59 -18.31 -3.74 19.11
C ILE A 59 -18.38 -5.17 18.56
N TYR A 60 -18.05 -5.40 17.28
CA TYR A 60 -17.86 -6.76 16.71
C TYR A 60 -16.88 -7.62 17.51
N THR A 61 -15.96 -7.01 18.25
CA THR A 61 -15.00 -7.74 19.09
C THR A 61 -15.63 -8.46 20.28
N LYS A 62 -16.86 -8.09 20.70
CA LYS A 62 -17.68 -8.84 21.67
C LYS A 62 -18.07 -10.23 21.17
N LEU A 63 -18.33 -10.34 19.86
CA LEU A 63 -18.64 -11.61 19.21
C LEU A 63 -17.39 -12.45 18.93
N ALA A 64 -16.20 -11.84 18.92
CA ALA A 64 -14.90 -12.51 18.80
C ALA A 64 -14.77 -13.51 17.63
N GLY A 65 -15.51 -13.30 16.53
CA GLY A 65 -15.56 -14.19 15.37
C GLY A 65 -16.67 -15.26 15.36
N PHE A 66 -17.54 -15.29 16.38
CA PHE A 66 -18.60 -16.28 16.57
C PHE A 66 -19.99 -15.63 16.69
N TYR A 67 -21.01 -16.27 16.14
CA TYR A 67 -22.41 -15.88 16.33
C TYR A 67 -23.28 -17.11 16.56
N ASN A 68 -24.12 -17.08 17.60
CA ASN A 68 -24.95 -18.21 18.03
C ASN A 68 -24.19 -19.55 18.08
N GLY A 69 -23.00 -19.52 18.70
CA GLY A 69 -22.09 -20.67 18.86
C GLY A 69 -21.34 -21.12 17.61
N LYS A 70 -21.56 -20.47 16.45
CA LYS A 70 -20.94 -20.84 15.16
C LYS A 70 -19.84 -19.86 14.78
N ALA A 71 -18.65 -20.38 14.48
CA ALA A 71 -17.55 -19.60 13.91
C ALA A 71 -17.99 -19.02 12.55
N GLN A 72 -17.78 -17.72 12.37
CA GLN A 72 -18.10 -17.00 11.14
C GLN A 72 -16.83 -16.85 10.27
N PRO A 73 -16.94 -16.63 8.95
CA PRO A 73 -15.76 -16.56 8.05
C PRO A 73 -14.73 -15.48 8.48
N ASN A 74 -13.45 -15.72 8.16
CA ASN A 74 -12.31 -14.86 8.53
C ASN A 74 -12.44 -13.43 7.98
N SER A 75 -12.07 -12.40 8.76
CA SER A 75 -12.64 -11.03 8.85
C SER A 75 -13.82 -10.94 9.82
N ALA A 76 -13.52 -10.72 11.10
CA ALA A 76 -14.45 -10.59 12.21
C ALA A 76 -15.27 -9.29 12.18
N GLU A 77 -14.65 -8.21 11.70
CA GLU A 77 -15.25 -6.90 11.50
C GLU A 77 -16.39 -6.91 10.45
N TRP A 78 -16.56 -8.03 9.74
CA TRP A 78 -17.68 -8.31 8.83
C TRP A 78 -18.77 -9.22 9.43
N ILE A 79 -18.72 -9.53 10.73
CA ILE A 79 -19.60 -10.55 11.34
C ILE A 79 -21.10 -10.22 11.23
N MET A 80 -21.49 -8.95 11.43
CA MET A 80 -22.88 -8.50 11.31
C MET A 80 -23.46 -8.84 9.93
N ASN A 81 -22.72 -8.54 8.87
CA ASN A 81 -23.13 -8.85 7.49
C ASN A 81 -23.17 -10.36 7.22
N ARG A 82 -22.15 -11.10 7.64
CA ARG A 82 -21.94 -12.50 7.22
C ARG A 82 -22.80 -13.50 7.98
N ALA A 83 -23.18 -13.16 9.20
CA ALA A 83 -24.12 -13.93 10.00
C ALA A 83 -25.56 -13.38 9.91
N GLU A 84 -25.78 -12.39 9.04
CA GLU A 84 -27.07 -11.71 8.82
C GLU A 84 -27.74 -11.21 10.11
N ILE A 85 -26.94 -10.65 11.02
CA ILE A 85 -27.39 -10.23 12.36
C ILE A 85 -28.31 -9.00 12.22
N PRO A 86 -29.57 -9.05 12.70
CA PRO A 86 -30.47 -7.89 12.68
C PRO A 86 -29.89 -6.72 13.49
N ILE A 87 -30.20 -5.49 13.08
CA ILE A 87 -29.70 -4.26 13.73
C ILE A 87 -30.03 -4.27 15.23
N ALA A 88 -31.30 -4.49 15.57
CA ALA A 88 -31.80 -4.54 16.97
C ALA A 88 -31.35 -5.77 17.79
N GLU A 89 -30.53 -6.65 17.22
CA GLU A 89 -29.77 -7.68 17.95
C GLU A 89 -28.30 -7.26 18.09
N TYR A 90 -27.70 -6.72 17.02
CA TYR A 90 -26.31 -6.28 17.00
C TYR A 90 -26.04 -5.02 17.84
N GLU A 91 -26.99 -4.08 17.91
CA GLU A 91 -26.90 -2.87 18.74
C GLU A 91 -26.61 -3.19 20.22
N LYS A 92 -27.15 -4.31 20.71
CA LYS A 92 -27.04 -4.75 22.11
C LYS A 92 -25.60 -5.08 22.53
N LEU A 93 -24.70 -5.31 21.57
CA LEU A 93 -23.28 -5.47 21.85
C LEU A 93 -22.65 -4.22 22.47
N ALA A 94 -23.29 -3.04 22.34
CA ALA A 94 -22.87 -1.82 23.00
C ALA A 94 -23.22 -1.78 24.50
N GLU A 95 -24.34 -2.40 24.91
CA GLU A 95 -24.88 -2.33 26.29
C GLU A 95 -23.88 -2.80 27.36
N ASP A 96 -23.00 -3.74 27.02
CA ASP A 96 -21.94 -4.26 27.89
C ASP A 96 -20.53 -4.19 27.23
N PHE A 97 -20.33 -3.28 26.26
CA PHE A 97 -19.01 -2.96 25.73
C PHE A 97 -18.25 -2.06 26.72
N ASN A 98 -17.33 -2.65 27.49
CA ASN A 98 -16.61 -1.92 28.54
C ASN A 98 -15.11 -2.24 28.52
N PRO A 99 -14.32 -1.63 27.61
CA PRO A 99 -12.88 -1.87 27.50
C PRO A 99 -12.06 -1.23 28.63
N THR A 100 -12.31 -1.65 29.87
CA THR A 100 -11.71 -1.10 31.10
C THR A 100 -10.19 -1.21 31.18
N GLN A 101 -9.57 -2.11 30.40
CA GLN A 101 -8.11 -2.26 30.32
C GLN A 101 -7.48 -1.35 29.26
N PHE A 102 -8.27 -0.59 28.50
CA PHE A 102 -7.74 0.31 27.47
C PHE A 102 -6.90 1.45 28.06
N ASN A 103 -5.64 1.51 27.63
CA ASN A 103 -4.69 2.57 27.92
C ASN A 103 -4.02 3.08 26.62
N ALA A 104 -4.36 4.29 26.19
CA ALA A 104 -3.75 4.91 25.00
C ALA A 104 -2.22 4.93 25.04
N LYS A 105 -1.63 5.14 26.23
CA LYS A 105 -0.17 5.20 26.44
C LYS A 105 0.55 3.90 26.13
N GLU A 106 -0.08 2.77 26.41
CA GLU A 106 0.46 1.45 26.10
C GLU A 106 0.36 1.15 24.60
N PHE A 107 -0.74 1.51 23.94
CA PHE A 107 -0.89 1.37 22.48
C PHE A 107 0.11 2.22 21.70
N VAL A 108 0.22 3.51 22.00
CA VAL A 108 1.16 4.42 21.35
C VAL A 108 2.60 4.08 21.72
N GLY A 109 2.85 3.68 22.97
CA GLY A 109 4.15 3.21 23.44
C GLY A 109 4.62 1.95 22.71
N LEU A 110 3.75 0.96 22.51
CA LEU A 110 4.06 -0.27 21.78
C LEU A 110 4.25 -0.01 20.28
N ALA A 111 3.48 0.89 19.67
CA ALA A 111 3.72 1.32 18.29
C ALA A 111 5.11 1.96 18.14
N LYS A 112 5.49 2.82 19.08
CA LYS A 112 6.80 3.48 19.12
C LYS A 112 7.95 2.50 19.39
N GLU A 113 7.77 1.54 20.29
CA GLU A 113 8.71 0.44 20.57
C GLU A 113 8.91 -0.45 19.33
N ALA A 114 7.85 -0.72 18.55
CA ALA A 114 7.94 -1.45 17.29
C ALA A 114 8.63 -0.67 16.15
N GLY A 115 8.95 0.62 16.35
CA GLY A 115 9.53 1.47 15.31
C GLY A 115 8.51 2.05 14.32
N MET A 116 7.21 2.06 14.65
CA MET A 116 6.20 2.72 13.82
C MET A 116 6.29 4.24 13.99
N LYS A 117 5.94 5.01 12.94
CA LYS A 117 5.93 6.49 12.96
C LYS A 117 4.54 7.10 12.88
N TYR A 118 3.54 6.30 12.53
CA TYR A 118 2.15 6.72 12.44
C TYR A 118 1.19 5.63 12.93
N MET A 119 -0.02 6.05 13.29
CA MET A 119 -1.12 5.20 13.74
C MET A 119 -2.42 5.62 13.05
N VAL A 120 -3.12 4.65 12.46
CA VAL A 120 -4.45 4.79 11.86
C VAL A 120 -5.41 3.85 12.59
N ILE A 121 -6.55 4.36 13.06
CA ILE A 121 -7.56 3.56 13.77
C ILE A 121 -8.95 3.72 13.13
N THR A 122 -9.73 2.64 13.12
CA THR A 122 -11.14 2.65 12.70
C THR A 122 -11.97 3.60 13.56
N ALA A 123 -12.21 4.82 13.07
CA ALA A 123 -13.08 5.79 13.73
C ALA A 123 -14.55 5.38 13.62
N LYS A 124 -14.92 4.79 12.48
CA LYS A 124 -16.16 4.06 12.26
C LYS A 124 -15.94 2.97 11.21
N HIS A 125 -16.37 1.74 11.50
CA HIS A 125 -16.33 0.62 10.55
C HIS A 125 -17.70 0.44 9.84
N HIS A 126 -17.82 -0.56 8.96
CA HIS A 126 -19.05 -0.80 8.20
C HIS A 126 -20.28 -1.12 9.06
N ASP A 127 -20.11 -1.55 10.31
CA ASP A 127 -21.22 -1.80 11.25
C ASP A 127 -21.86 -0.51 11.78
N GLY A 128 -21.30 0.65 11.43
CA GLY A 128 -21.85 1.97 11.72
C GLY A 128 -21.55 2.47 13.14
N PHE A 129 -20.85 1.71 13.97
CA PHE A 129 -20.55 2.10 15.34
C PHE A 129 -19.35 3.08 15.40
N SER A 130 -19.56 4.25 16.00
CA SER A 130 -18.55 5.31 16.06
C SER A 130 -17.70 5.19 17.34
N MET A 131 -16.38 5.00 17.18
CA MET A 131 -15.42 4.75 18.28
C MET A 131 -14.97 6.02 19.04
N PHE A 132 -15.77 7.09 18.94
CA PHE A 132 -15.58 8.41 19.54
C PHE A 132 -16.94 9.00 19.94
N HIS A 133 -16.96 10.13 20.64
CA HIS A 133 -18.21 10.82 21.00
C HIS A 133 -18.81 11.52 19.76
N SER A 134 -19.58 10.78 18.95
CA SER A 134 -20.22 11.30 17.74
C SER A 134 -21.41 12.20 18.08
N LYS A 135 -21.38 13.45 17.59
CA LYS A 135 -22.49 14.40 17.73
C LYS A 135 -23.60 14.21 16.69
N ALA A 136 -23.47 13.21 15.83
CA ALA A 136 -24.40 12.90 14.75
C ALA A 136 -25.14 11.57 14.96
N SER A 137 -24.72 10.76 15.93
CA SER A 137 -25.39 9.50 16.26
C SER A 137 -25.03 9.03 17.67
N ASP A 138 -26.05 8.81 18.50
CA ASP A 138 -25.93 8.22 19.85
C ASP A 138 -25.37 6.78 19.81
N TYR A 139 -25.34 6.14 18.63
CA TYR A 139 -24.73 4.83 18.39
C TYR A 139 -23.19 4.90 18.34
N ASN A 140 -22.62 5.30 19.48
CA ASN A 140 -21.20 5.59 19.62
C ASN A 140 -20.66 5.12 20.99
N ILE A 141 -19.34 5.08 21.13
CA ILE A 141 -18.67 4.52 22.32
C ILE A 141 -18.97 5.27 23.62
N VAL A 142 -19.28 6.56 23.58
CA VAL A 142 -19.58 7.35 24.77
C VAL A 142 -21.05 7.23 25.14
N ASP A 143 -21.98 7.26 24.20
CA ASP A 143 -23.42 7.29 24.55
C ASP A 143 -24.03 5.89 24.70
N ALA A 144 -23.79 4.98 23.75
CA ALA A 144 -24.40 3.65 23.74
C ALA A 144 -23.77 2.63 24.72
N THR A 145 -22.61 2.92 25.31
CA THR A 145 -21.86 1.94 26.14
C THR A 145 -21.67 2.39 27.59
N PRO A 146 -21.36 1.48 28.54
CA PRO A 146 -20.96 1.84 29.91
C PRO A 146 -19.55 2.44 30.03
N PHE A 147 -18.75 2.48 28.95
CA PHE A 147 -17.33 2.89 29.01
C PHE A 147 -17.13 4.41 29.14
N LYS A 148 -18.01 5.21 28.52
CA LYS A 148 -18.08 6.69 28.63
C LYS A 148 -16.81 7.49 28.29
N ARG A 149 -15.76 6.87 27.74
CA ARG A 149 -14.48 7.50 27.33
C ARG A 149 -14.35 7.58 25.81
N ASP A 150 -13.74 8.67 25.32
CA ASP A 150 -13.45 8.88 23.90
C ASP A 150 -12.05 8.37 23.55
N ILE A 151 -12.00 7.16 22.99
CA ILE A 151 -10.77 6.44 22.66
C ILE A 151 -9.95 7.17 21.60
N LEU A 152 -10.60 7.76 20.60
CA LEU A 152 -9.89 8.48 19.54
C LEU A 152 -9.25 9.76 20.07
N LYS A 153 -9.89 10.46 21.00
CA LYS A 153 -9.36 11.67 21.63
C LYS A 153 -8.19 11.37 22.58
N GLU A 154 -8.25 10.25 23.30
CA GLU A 154 -7.12 9.77 24.10
C GLU A 154 -5.92 9.38 23.22
N LEU A 155 -6.14 8.60 22.14
CA LEU A 155 -5.08 8.21 21.21
C LEU A 155 -4.48 9.39 20.45
N ALA A 156 -5.29 10.35 19.99
CA ALA A 156 -4.81 11.54 19.29
C ALA A 156 -3.84 12.37 20.16
N LYS A 157 -4.23 12.59 21.43
CA LYS A 157 -3.42 13.30 22.42
C LYS A 157 -2.12 12.56 22.71
N GLU A 158 -2.18 11.26 22.99
CA GLU A 158 -1.00 10.45 23.33
C GLU A 158 -0.05 10.31 22.13
N CYS A 159 -0.57 10.21 20.91
CA CYS A 159 0.24 10.25 19.69
C CYS A 159 1.01 11.57 19.57
N GLN A 160 0.37 12.71 19.86
CA GLN A 160 1.06 14.00 19.96
C GLN A 160 2.15 14.01 21.04
N GLU A 161 1.86 13.53 22.25
CA GLU A 161 2.83 13.50 23.36
C GLU A 161 4.04 12.59 23.08
N GLN A 162 3.84 11.48 22.37
CA GLN A 162 4.92 10.53 22.05
C GLN A 162 5.61 10.78 20.70
N GLY A 163 5.10 11.69 19.85
CA GLY A 163 5.68 12.00 18.54
C GLY A 163 5.29 11.03 17.41
N ILE A 164 4.14 10.37 17.53
CA ILE A 164 3.52 9.53 16.50
C ILE A 164 2.52 10.36 15.69
N LYS A 165 2.51 10.21 14.37
CA LYS A 165 1.52 10.87 13.50
C LYS A 165 0.18 10.12 13.56
N PHE A 166 -0.91 10.80 13.89
CA PHE A 166 -2.22 10.16 14.07
C PHE A 166 -3.14 10.35 12.86
N GLY A 167 -3.98 9.35 12.60
CA GLY A 167 -4.93 9.34 11.49
C GLY A 167 -6.14 8.46 11.76
N PHE A 168 -7.16 8.61 10.93
CA PHE A 168 -8.43 7.88 11.04
C PHE A 168 -8.68 7.02 9.81
N TYR A 169 -9.14 5.80 10.02
CA TYR A 169 -9.92 5.07 9.03
C TYR A 169 -11.39 5.45 9.18
N TYR A 170 -12.09 5.61 8.05
CA TYR A 170 -13.53 5.85 8.06
C TYR A 170 -14.21 5.18 6.86
N SER A 171 -15.16 4.27 7.13
CA SER A 171 -16.03 3.68 6.09
C SER A 171 -17.09 4.69 5.67
N GLN A 172 -16.85 5.44 4.59
CA GLN A 172 -17.69 6.59 4.24
C GLN A 172 -19.05 6.22 3.64
N ALA A 173 -19.12 5.21 2.78
CA ALA A 173 -20.37 4.82 2.11
C ALA A 173 -21.11 3.67 2.81
N GLN A 174 -20.37 2.78 3.47
CA GLN A 174 -20.92 1.55 4.06
C GLN A 174 -21.16 1.75 5.57
N ASP A 175 -22.43 1.66 5.97
CA ASP A 175 -22.92 1.76 7.35
C ASP A 175 -24.16 0.86 7.43
N TRP A 176 -24.05 -0.24 8.18
CA TRP A 176 -25.07 -1.30 8.23
C TRP A 176 -26.21 -1.02 9.21
N HIS A 177 -26.03 0.00 10.05
CA HIS A 177 -27.01 0.50 11.02
C HIS A 177 -27.86 1.61 10.40
N HIS A 178 -27.26 2.56 9.66
CA HIS A 178 -28.01 3.71 9.14
C HIS A 178 -28.99 3.35 8.01
N PRO A 179 -30.25 3.85 8.01
CA PRO A 179 -31.22 3.52 6.97
C PRO A 179 -30.88 3.97 5.55
N GLY A 180 -29.97 4.93 5.39
CA GLY A 180 -29.38 5.31 4.09
C GLY A 180 -28.01 4.67 3.80
N GLY A 181 -27.42 3.99 4.79
CA GLY A 181 -26.07 3.42 4.69
C GLY A 181 -26.01 2.15 3.83
N MET A 182 -24.96 2.02 3.03
CA MET A 182 -24.86 0.93 2.05
C MET A 182 -24.56 -0.42 2.71
N GLY A 183 -24.94 -1.51 2.02
CA GLY A 183 -24.47 -2.87 2.32
C GLY A 183 -25.44 -3.74 3.11
N ASN A 184 -26.26 -3.20 4.02
CA ASN A 184 -27.26 -4.01 4.73
C ASN A 184 -28.42 -4.39 3.79
N HIS A 185 -28.51 -5.68 3.48
CA HIS A 185 -29.53 -6.25 2.59
C HIS A 185 -30.26 -7.45 3.22
N TRP A 186 -29.84 -7.89 4.41
CA TRP A 186 -30.48 -8.98 5.16
C TRP A 186 -31.61 -8.45 6.04
N ASP A 187 -31.39 -7.37 6.78
CA ASP A 187 -32.39 -6.80 7.68
C ASP A 187 -33.54 -6.14 6.90
N LYS A 188 -34.75 -6.68 7.09
CA LYS A 188 -35.97 -6.23 6.38
C LYS A 188 -36.77 -5.19 7.18
N SER A 189 -36.34 -4.83 8.39
CA SER A 189 -36.98 -3.78 9.19
C SER A 189 -36.62 -2.36 8.72
N ILE A 190 -35.50 -2.22 8.00
CA ILE A 190 -34.96 -0.94 7.56
C ILE A 190 -35.90 -0.26 6.55
N LYS A 191 -36.51 0.86 6.96
CA LYS A 191 -37.18 1.79 6.04
C LYS A 191 -36.11 2.60 5.32
N ARG A 192 -35.76 2.18 4.10
CA ARG A 192 -34.65 2.76 3.34
C ARG A 192 -34.87 4.23 2.98
N VAL A 193 -33.84 5.03 3.21
CA VAL A 193 -33.72 6.43 2.80
C VAL A 193 -32.53 6.60 1.85
N SER A 194 -32.19 7.83 1.43
CA SER A 194 -31.13 8.03 0.44
C SER A 194 -29.71 7.85 1.00
N SER A 195 -28.74 7.52 0.13
CA SER A 195 -27.31 7.50 0.46
C SER A 195 -26.80 8.86 0.93
N ASP A 196 -27.36 9.92 0.35
CA ASP A 196 -26.89 11.29 0.50
C ASP A 196 -27.37 11.88 1.82
N GLU A 197 -28.60 11.56 2.21
CA GLU A 197 -29.17 11.82 3.55
C GLU A 197 -28.33 11.18 4.65
N TYR A 198 -27.98 9.89 4.53
CA TYR A 198 -27.00 9.25 5.43
C TYR A 198 -25.67 10.03 5.52
N VAL A 199 -25.14 10.53 4.39
CA VAL A 199 -23.89 11.28 4.42
C VAL A 199 -24.06 12.66 5.06
N TYR A 200 -25.09 13.43 4.68
CA TYR A 200 -25.27 14.78 5.21
C TYR A 200 -25.71 14.80 6.68
N GLU A 201 -26.44 13.78 7.15
CA GLU A 201 -26.90 13.66 8.54
C GLU A 201 -25.82 13.05 9.45
N LYS A 202 -25.08 12.02 8.99
CA LYS A 202 -24.08 11.31 9.80
C LYS A 202 -22.65 11.47 9.31
N ALA A 203 -22.32 10.98 8.11
CA ALA A 203 -20.92 10.78 7.72
C ALA A 203 -20.11 12.09 7.58
N LEU A 204 -20.68 13.12 6.95
CA LEU A 204 -20.04 14.42 6.74
C LEU A 204 -19.91 15.22 8.05
N PRO A 205 -20.93 15.26 8.95
CA PRO A 205 -20.76 15.75 10.32
C PRO A 205 -19.70 15.01 11.14
N GLU A 206 -19.64 13.68 11.08
CA GLU A 206 -18.63 12.88 11.79
C GLU A 206 -17.21 13.18 11.28
N VAL A 207 -17.00 13.18 9.96
CA VAL A 207 -15.74 13.58 9.33
C VAL A 207 -15.35 15.00 9.75
N LYS A 208 -16.28 15.96 9.75
CA LYS A 208 -16.04 17.33 10.20
C LYS A 208 -15.58 17.38 11.66
N GLN A 209 -16.20 16.60 12.55
CA GLN A 209 -15.86 16.55 13.97
C GLN A 209 -14.46 15.96 14.18
N LEU A 210 -14.16 14.84 13.51
CA LEU A 210 -12.84 14.18 13.52
C LEU A 210 -11.72 15.13 13.07
N LEU A 211 -11.97 15.94 12.04
CA LEU A 211 -11.01 16.90 11.49
C LEU A 211 -10.84 18.19 12.31
N THR A 212 -11.66 18.43 13.35
CA THR A 212 -11.65 19.71 14.10
C THR A 212 -11.47 19.57 15.61
N GLU A 213 -11.87 18.45 16.22
CA GLU A 213 -11.89 18.31 17.68
C GLU A 213 -10.81 17.38 18.24
N TYR A 214 -9.95 16.84 17.38
CA TYR A 214 -8.93 15.82 17.70
C TYR A 214 -7.49 16.29 17.37
N GLY A 215 -7.30 17.56 17.01
CA GLY A 215 -6.00 18.15 16.71
C GLY A 215 -5.56 17.99 15.24
N PRO A 216 -4.25 18.06 14.95
CA PRO A 216 -3.72 17.90 13.59
C PRO A 216 -3.81 16.44 13.14
N ILE A 217 -4.59 16.16 12.11
CA ILE A 217 -4.79 14.81 11.58
C ILE A 217 -3.87 14.61 10.36
N ALA A 218 -3.04 13.58 10.42
CA ALA A 218 -1.99 13.34 9.42
C ALA A 218 -2.46 12.44 8.25
N ILE A 219 -3.39 11.51 8.50
CA ILE A 219 -3.96 10.62 7.48
C ILE A 219 -5.49 10.53 7.66
N PHE A 220 -6.23 10.59 6.56
CA PHE A 220 -7.63 10.13 6.48
C PHE A 220 -7.74 8.98 5.47
N TRP A 221 -7.99 7.79 5.98
CA TRP A 221 -7.96 6.52 5.24
C TRP A 221 -9.41 6.11 4.95
N TRP A 222 -9.86 6.39 3.74
CA TRP A 222 -11.21 6.08 3.26
C TRP A 222 -11.36 4.61 2.92
N ASP A 223 -12.58 4.09 2.93
CA ASP A 223 -12.82 2.71 2.53
C ASP A 223 -14.23 2.44 1.98
N THR A 224 -14.33 1.40 1.16
CA THR A 224 -15.55 0.95 0.49
C THR A 224 -16.26 2.06 -0.31
N PRO A 225 -15.58 2.73 -1.28
CA PRO A 225 -16.23 3.66 -2.19
C PRO A 225 -17.35 2.95 -2.98
N ARG A 226 -18.61 3.21 -2.63
CA ARG A 226 -19.78 2.47 -3.13
C ARG A 226 -20.95 3.40 -3.44
N LYS A 227 -21.21 3.63 -4.73
CA LYS A 227 -22.43 4.27 -5.27
C LYS A 227 -22.83 5.61 -4.64
N MET A 228 -21.86 6.37 -4.14
CA MET A 228 -22.10 7.75 -3.69
C MET A 228 -22.35 8.67 -4.89
N THR A 229 -23.19 9.69 -4.73
CA THR A 229 -23.32 10.74 -5.76
C THR A 229 -22.06 11.61 -5.80
N LYS A 230 -21.79 12.26 -6.94
CA LYS A 230 -20.63 13.17 -7.04
C LYS A 230 -20.67 14.27 -5.96
N SER A 231 -21.84 14.85 -5.70
CA SER A 231 -22.01 15.89 -4.65
C SER A 231 -21.56 15.41 -3.26
N VAL A 232 -21.82 14.15 -2.92
CA VAL A 232 -21.37 13.53 -1.67
C VAL A 232 -19.85 13.40 -1.62
N VAL A 233 -19.23 12.86 -2.68
CA VAL A 233 -17.78 12.61 -2.71
C VAL A 233 -17.00 13.93 -2.75
N ASP A 234 -17.46 14.89 -3.56
CA ASP A 234 -16.90 16.24 -3.64
C ASP A 234 -16.96 16.96 -2.28
N SER A 235 -18.06 16.79 -1.52
CA SER A 235 -18.22 17.36 -0.18
C SER A 235 -17.25 16.74 0.84
N LEU A 236 -17.12 15.40 0.83
CA LEU A 236 -16.18 14.66 1.70
C LEU A 236 -14.72 14.97 1.37
N HIS A 237 -14.38 15.16 0.09
CA HIS A 237 -13.05 15.61 -0.31
C HIS A 237 -12.79 17.04 0.17
N HIS A 238 -13.68 17.98 -0.17
CA HIS A 238 -13.50 19.41 0.10
C HIS A 238 -13.37 19.69 1.59
N ILE A 239 -14.20 19.09 2.44
CA ILE A 239 -14.13 19.30 3.88
C ILE A 239 -12.80 18.80 4.47
N THR A 240 -12.26 17.71 3.91
CA THR A 240 -11.03 17.06 4.39
C THR A 240 -9.80 17.89 4.04
N THR A 241 -9.68 18.34 2.79
CA THR A 241 -8.54 19.16 2.35
C THR A 241 -8.63 20.60 2.86
N ALA A 242 -9.83 21.17 3.04
CA ALA A 242 -9.99 22.52 3.56
C ALA A 242 -9.73 22.64 5.07
N LEU A 243 -10.14 21.66 5.89
CA LEU A 243 -9.96 21.70 7.35
C LEU A 243 -8.58 21.25 7.79
N GLN A 244 -7.93 20.34 7.05
CA GLN A 244 -6.58 19.87 7.35
C GLN A 244 -5.70 19.90 6.08
N PRO A 245 -5.19 21.07 5.64
CA PRO A 245 -4.43 21.20 4.38
C PRO A 245 -3.10 20.42 4.28
N ARG A 246 -2.70 19.72 5.34
CA ARG A 246 -1.53 18.80 5.36
C ARG A 246 -1.90 17.32 5.51
N ILE A 247 -3.19 16.98 5.51
CA ILE A 247 -3.65 15.60 5.62
C ILE A 247 -3.30 14.80 4.37
N ILE A 248 -3.02 13.52 4.56
CA ILE A 248 -2.77 12.54 3.48
C ILE A 248 -4.01 11.66 3.35
N THR A 249 -4.39 11.33 2.12
CA THR A 249 -5.54 10.49 1.79
C THR A 249 -5.13 9.30 0.92
N ASN A 250 -5.84 8.19 1.05
CA ASN A 250 -5.68 7.03 0.18
C ASN A 250 -6.62 7.11 -1.04
N ASP A 251 -6.37 6.25 -2.03
CA ASP A 251 -7.13 6.10 -3.29
C ASP A 251 -8.55 5.50 -3.17
N ARG A 252 -9.21 5.68 -2.02
CA ARG A 252 -10.47 4.98 -1.68
C ARG A 252 -11.66 5.89 -1.38
N LEU A 253 -11.57 7.18 -1.65
CA LEU A 253 -12.69 8.10 -1.48
C LEU A 253 -13.77 7.88 -2.56
N GLY A 254 -13.36 7.79 -3.82
CA GLY A 254 -14.21 7.52 -4.99
C GLY A 254 -13.43 7.67 -6.30
N ASP A 255 -13.99 7.22 -7.42
CA ASP A 255 -13.26 7.05 -8.69
C ASP A 255 -12.63 8.35 -9.25
N ASP A 256 -13.26 9.50 -9.02
CA ASP A 256 -12.74 10.84 -9.38
C ASP A 256 -11.55 11.29 -8.51
N TYR A 257 -11.25 10.59 -7.41
CA TYR A 257 -10.35 11.01 -6.33
C TYR A 257 -9.24 9.97 -6.09
N PRO A 258 -8.10 10.06 -6.80
CA PRO A 258 -7.03 9.07 -6.75
C PRO A 258 -6.23 9.02 -5.44
N GLY A 259 -6.53 9.94 -4.50
CA GLY A 259 -5.79 10.10 -3.25
C GLY A 259 -4.35 10.56 -3.45
N ASP A 260 -3.60 10.57 -2.35
CA ASP A 260 -2.18 10.89 -2.31
C ASP A 260 -1.30 9.63 -2.40
N HIS A 261 -1.85 8.45 -2.08
CA HIS A 261 -1.17 7.16 -2.22
C HIS A 261 -2.11 6.03 -2.65
N LYS A 262 -1.56 5.07 -3.42
CA LYS A 262 -2.23 3.83 -3.81
C LYS A 262 -2.31 2.84 -2.63
N THR A 263 -3.46 2.20 -2.44
CA THR A 263 -3.65 1.14 -1.43
C THR A 263 -3.43 -0.26 -2.02
N PHE A 264 -2.68 -1.09 -1.30
CA PHE A 264 -2.66 -2.54 -1.41
C PHE A 264 -3.13 -3.16 -0.10
N GLU A 265 -3.91 -4.25 -0.17
CA GLU A 265 -4.47 -4.95 1.00
C GLU A 265 -4.01 -6.39 1.06
N ARG A 266 -3.61 -6.83 2.25
CA ARG A 266 -3.20 -8.20 2.60
C ARG A 266 -1.94 -8.71 1.87
N ASN A 267 -1.79 -8.50 0.57
CA ASN A 267 -0.65 -8.86 -0.27
C ASN A 267 -0.04 -7.60 -0.89
N GLY A 268 1.28 -7.42 -0.77
CA GLY A 268 2.01 -6.30 -1.40
C GLY A 268 2.23 -6.50 -2.90
N PRO A 269 2.52 -5.43 -3.66
CA PRO A 269 2.86 -5.54 -5.07
C PRO A 269 4.16 -6.34 -5.22
N ARG A 270 4.22 -7.25 -6.21
CA ARG A 270 5.41 -8.10 -6.41
C ARG A 270 6.65 -7.29 -6.75
N TYR A 271 6.51 -6.34 -7.65
CA TYR A 271 7.54 -5.38 -8.07
C TYR A 271 7.21 -4.00 -7.52
N LYS A 272 8.12 -3.04 -7.70
CA LYS A 272 7.77 -1.63 -7.50
C LYS A 272 6.61 -1.26 -8.46
N PRO A 273 5.46 -0.77 -7.97
CA PRO A 273 4.37 -0.32 -8.81
C PRO A 273 4.71 1.04 -9.48
N GLU A 274 3.95 1.42 -10.49
CA GLU A 274 4.08 2.73 -11.15
C GLU A 274 3.70 3.91 -10.24
N ALA A 275 2.85 3.65 -9.23
CA ALA A 275 2.44 4.64 -8.24
C ALA A 275 3.64 5.18 -7.46
N LYS A 276 3.86 6.51 -7.52
CA LYS A 276 4.93 7.24 -6.82
C LYS A 276 4.90 7.00 -5.30
N TYR A 277 3.69 6.98 -4.73
CA TYR A 277 3.42 6.73 -3.32
C TYR A 277 2.38 5.61 -3.19
N TRP A 278 2.64 4.63 -2.34
CA TRP A 278 1.76 3.48 -2.14
C TRP A 278 2.01 2.80 -0.79
N GLU A 279 0.98 2.15 -0.26
CA GLU A 279 0.97 1.53 1.06
C GLU A 279 0.41 0.11 0.97
N LEU A 280 1.08 -0.85 1.63
CA LEU A 280 0.48 -2.14 1.96
C LEU A 280 -0.08 -2.08 3.38
N CYS A 281 -1.40 -2.20 3.51
CA CYS A 281 -2.04 -2.50 4.78
C CYS A 281 -2.23 -4.02 4.94
N GLN A 282 -1.92 -4.57 6.11
CA GLN A 282 -1.95 -6.02 6.32
C GLN A 282 -2.28 -6.41 7.78
N PRO A 283 -3.20 -7.36 8.02
CA PRO A 283 -3.36 -8.04 9.31
C PRO A 283 -2.06 -8.63 9.86
N ILE A 284 -1.79 -8.49 11.16
CA ILE A 284 -0.75 -9.28 11.83
C ILE A 284 -1.08 -10.78 11.86
N SER A 285 -2.37 -11.13 11.90
CA SER A 285 -2.92 -12.49 11.90
C SER A 285 -3.77 -12.79 10.65
N GLY A 286 -4.83 -13.59 10.75
CA GLY A 286 -5.78 -13.85 9.65
C GLY A 286 -6.80 -12.73 9.43
N SER A 287 -7.31 -12.13 10.52
CA SER A 287 -8.43 -11.18 10.56
C SER A 287 -8.00 -9.72 10.74
N TRP A 288 -8.80 -8.73 10.32
CA TRP A 288 -8.53 -7.33 10.67
C TRP A 288 -9.04 -7.03 12.10
N GLY A 289 -10.32 -7.27 12.36
CA GLY A 289 -10.93 -7.21 13.69
C GLY A 289 -10.63 -8.45 14.54
N TYR A 290 -10.69 -8.32 15.86
CA TYR A 290 -10.32 -9.38 16.81
C TYR A 290 -11.19 -10.63 16.69
N ARG A 291 -10.52 -11.78 16.82
CA ARG A 291 -11.15 -13.10 17.03
C ARG A 291 -10.48 -13.83 18.19
N SER A 292 -11.26 -14.62 18.92
CA SER A 292 -10.72 -15.54 19.91
C SER A 292 -9.94 -16.68 19.24
N ASP A 293 -10.45 -17.23 18.13
CA ASP A 293 -9.92 -18.39 17.40
C ASP A 293 -8.82 -18.09 16.36
N ASP A 294 -8.48 -16.82 16.10
CA ASP A 294 -7.38 -16.48 15.17
C ASP A 294 -6.02 -16.70 15.85
N ASP A 295 -5.40 -17.84 15.55
CA ASP A 295 -4.04 -18.23 15.90
C ASP A 295 -3.04 -18.03 14.75
N ASN A 296 -3.53 -17.62 13.57
CA ASN A 296 -2.77 -17.52 12.31
C ASN A 296 -1.91 -16.25 12.23
N PHE A 297 -1.18 -15.98 13.30
CA PHE A 297 -0.24 -14.87 13.43
C PHE A 297 1.01 -15.10 12.59
N LYS A 298 1.25 -14.19 11.63
CA LYS A 298 2.44 -14.20 10.76
C LYS A 298 3.72 -14.29 11.60
N SER A 299 4.70 -15.07 11.14
CA SER A 299 5.94 -15.26 11.89
C SER A 299 6.72 -13.95 12.03
N ILE A 300 7.53 -13.82 13.09
CA ILE A 300 8.44 -12.66 13.25
C ILE A 300 9.33 -12.48 12.01
N PRO A 301 9.96 -13.53 11.44
CA PRO A 301 10.64 -13.43 10.15
C PRO A 301 9.77 -12.92 9.00
N THR A 302 8.51 -13.35 8.90
CA THR A 302 7.58 -12.86 7.87
C THR A 302 7.32 -11.36 8.01
N LEU A 303 7.06 -10.88 9.22
CA LEU A 303 6.70 -9.46 9.44
C LEU A 303 7.88 -8.52 9.18
N ILE A 304 9.08 -8.87 9.65
CA ILE A 304 10.32 -8.11 9.36
C ILE A 304 10.63 -8.13 7.86
N ARG A 305 10.58 -9.31 7.22
CA ARG A 305 10.84 -9.41 5.77
C ARG A 305 9.76 -8.73 4.92
N ASN A 306 8.51 -8.62 5.39
CA ASN A 306 7.45 -7.85 4.73
C ASN A 306 7.71 -6.34 4.79
N LEU A 307 8.15 -5.81 5.94
CA LEU A 307 8.55 -4.40 6.09
C LEU A 307 9.71 -4.04 5.15
N ILE A 308 10.77 -4.87 5.16
CA ILE A 308 11.93 -4.73 4.26
C ILE A 308 11.50 -4.80 2.80
N ASP A 309 10.65 -5.75 2.43
CA ASP A 309 10.16 -5.93 1.07
C ASP A 309 9.36 -4.71 0.58
N GLN A 310 8.53 -4.08 1.42
CA GLN A 310 7.78 -2.87 1.03
C GLN A 310 8.70 -1.65 0.87
N ALA A 311 9.62 -1.46 1.83
CA ALA A 311 10.64 -0.41 1.74
C ALA A 311 11.54 -0.58 0.50
N SER A 312 11.92 -1.82 0.15
CA SER A 312 12.72 -2.14 -1.05
C SER A 312 12.01 -1.80 -2.37
N LYS A 313 10.69 -1.61 -2.33
CA LYS A 313 9.83 -1.22 -3.45
C LYS A 313 9.36 0.25 -3.31
N GLY A 314 9.83 0.98 -2.30
CA GLY A 314 9.58 2.40 -2.06
C GLY A 314 8.22 2.74 -1.42
N GLY A 315 7.48 1.74 -0.95
CA GLY A 315 6.19 1.92 -0.29
C GLY A 315 6.27 1.91 1.22
N ASN A 316 5.12 2.11 1.85
CA ASN A 316 4.94 2.00 3.29
C ASN A 316 4.23 0.69 3.68
N TYR A 317 4.42 0.28 4.93
CA TYR A 317 3.77 -0.90 5.52
C TYR A 317 2.93 -0.49 6.73
N LEU A 318 1.62 -0.73 6.66
CA LEU A 318 0.64 -0.38 7.68
C LEU A 318 0.13 -1.69 8.33
N LEU A 319 0.80 -2.10 9.41
CA LEU A 319 0.57 -3.39 10.07
C LEU A 319 -0.57 -3.28 11.08
N ASN A 320 -1.63 -4.06 10.87
CA ASN A 320 -2.83 -4.03 11.67
C ASN A 320 -2.77 -4.92 12.91
N VAL A 321 -3.13 -4.35 14.06
CA VAL A 321 -3.49 -5.06 15.29
C VAL A 321 -4.99 -5.02 15.57
N SER A 322 -5.44 -5.96 16.39
CA SER A 322 -6.85 -6.30 16.60
C SER A 322 -7.14 -6.33 18.11
N PRO A 323 -7.61 -5.23 18.72
CA PRO A 323 -7.84 -5.18 20.16
C PRO A 323 -9.04 -6.02 20.59
N THR A 324 -8.96 -6.57 21.80
CA THR A 324 -10.06 -7.32 22.41
C THR A 324 -11.18 -6.39 22.86
N HIS A 325 -12.33 -6.93 23.26
CA HIS A 325 -13.45 -6.11 23.74
C HIS A 325 -13.19 -5.50 25.14
N GLU A 326 -12.20 -6.02 25.87
CA GLU A 326 -11.68 -5.50 27.14
C GLU A 326 -10.64 -4.37 26.95
N GLY A 327 -10.16 -4.15 25.72
CA GLY A 327 -9.21 -3.08 25.40
C GLY A 327 -7.72 -3.47 25.44
N THR A 328 -7.40 -4.76 25.38
CA THR A 328 -6.01 -5.26 25.33
C THR A 328 -5.64 -5.75 23.91
N LEU A 329 -4.40 -6.18 23.71
CA LEU A 329 -3.96 -6.94 22.54
C LEU A 329 -3.68 -8.40 22.93
N LYS A 330 -3.91 -9.34 22.00
CA LYS A 330 -3.37 -10.71 22.12
C LYS A 330 -1.85 -10.65 22.31
N GLN A 331 -1.32 -11.42 23.27
CA GLN A 331 0.11 -11.44 23.63
C GLN A 331 1.01 -11.74 22.43
N GLU A 332 0.54 -12.62 21.53
CA GLU A 332 1.20 -12.99 20.28
C GLU A 332 1.44 -11.78 19.35
N ALA A 333 0.58 -10.77 19.38
CA ALA A 333 0.75 -9.51 18.64
C ALA A 333 1.80 -8.62 19.31
N VAL A 334 1.77 -8.52 20.64
CA VAL A 334 2.71 -7.71 21.43
C VAL A 334 4.14 -8.23 21.26
N GLU A 335 4.34 -9.55 21.36
CA GLU A 335 5.65 -10.19 21.13
C GLU A 335 6.21 -9.92 19.74
N ARG A 336 5.36 -9.97 18.71
CA ARG A 336 5.74 -9.70 17.33
C ARG A 336 6.11 -8.23 17.10
N LEU A 337 5.34 -7.30 17.65
CA LEU A 337 5.66 -5.87 17.59
C LEU A 337 6.98 -5.55 18.30
N LYS A 338 7.21 -6.10 19.50
CA LYS A 338 8.47 -5.96 20.23
C LYS A 338 9.66 -6.55 19.47
N ALA A 339 9.49 -7.72 18.84
CA ALA A 339 10.56 -8.34 18.05
C ALA A 339 10.90 -7.57 16.76
N ILE A 340 9.91 -6.94 16.11
CA ILE A 340 10.15 -6.00 15.00
C ILE A 340 10.92 -4.77 15.53
N GLY A 341 10.54 -4.24 16.69
CA GLY A 341 11.25 -3.16 17.40
C GLY A 341 12.73 -3.46 17.63
N GLN A 342 13.04 -4.62 18.22
CA GLN A 342 14.42 -5.08 18.47
C GLN A 342 15.28 -5.21 17.20
N TRP A 343 14.67 -5.45 16.04
CA TRP A 343 15.35 -5.42 14.74
C TRP A 343 15.49 -4.00 14.20
N MET A 344 14.45 -3.17 14.35
CA MET A 344 14.44 -1.76 13.94
C MET A 344 15.41 -0.89 14.73
N ASP A 345 15.61 -1.12 16.02
CA ASP A 345 16.59 -0.40 16.85
C ASP A 345 18.01 -0.47 16.26
N LYS A 346 18.34 -1.61 15.64
CA LYS A 346 19.65 -1.87 15.01
C LYS A 346 19.70 -1.46 13.54
N ASN A 347 18.61 -1.68 12.80
CA ASN A 347 18.61 -1.63 11.33
C ASN A 347 17.80 -0.48 10.71
N SER A 348 17.12 0.34 11.53
CA SER A 348 16.20 1.41 11.08
C SER A 348 16.75 2.39 10.02
N LYS A 349 18.07 2.67 10.02
CA LYS A 349 18.75 3.46 8.96
C LYS A 349 18.45 2.91 7.56
N ALA A 350 18.27 1.60 7.43
CA ALA A 350 17.98 0.89 6.19
C ALA A 350 16.48 0.77 5.86
N ILE A 351 15.61 1.38 6.65
CA ILE A 351 14.16 1.45 6.42
C ILE A 351 13.72 2.91 6.27
N TYR A 352 13.78 3.71 7.34
CA TYR A 352 13.26 5.08 7.32
C TYR A 352 13.98 5.92 6.27
N GLY A 353 13.23 6.71 5.49
CA GLY A 353 13.79 7.59 4.46
C GLY A 353 14.44 6.87 3.28
N THR A 354 14.29 5.54 3.18
CA THR A 354 14.85 4.81 2.05
C THR A 354 13.97 4.91 0.81
N GLN A 355 14.65 4.99 -0.33
CA GLN A 355 14.13 4.84 -1.68
C GLN A 355 14.11 3.34 -2.05
N ALA A 356 13.32 3.00 -3.05
CA ALA A 356 13.27 1.65 -3.62
C ALA A 356 14.65 1.19 -4.14
N SER A 357 14.82 -0.13 -4.30
CA SER A 357 16.01 -0.71 -4.93
C SER A 357 16.31 -0.06 -6.28
N PRO A 358 17.58 0.25 -6.59
CA PRO A 358 17.98 0.67 -7.94
C PRO A 358 18.07 -0.51 -8.92
N THR A 359 17.89 -1.76 -8.49
CA THR A 359 17.90 -2.93 -9.38
C THR A 359 16.49 -3.36 -9.80
N GLU A 360 16.25 -3.49 -11.09
CA GLU A 360 14.99 -3.98 -11.66
C GLU A 360 14.70 -5.46 -11.27
N THR A 361 15.75 -6.23 -10.95
CA THR A 361 15.64 -7.59 -10.41
C THR A 361 15.69 -7.60 -8.88
N ILE A 362 14.82 -8.40 -8.27
CA ILE A 362 14.95 -8.82 -6.87
C ILE A 362 16.14 -9.81 -6.76
N PRO A 363 17.07 -9.66 -5.80
CA PRO A 363 18.14 -10.64 -5.58
C PRO A 363 17.63 -11.86 -4.80
N ASP A 364 18.09 -13.06 -5.18
CA ASP A 364 17.67 -14.32 -4.54
C ASP A 364 18.03 -14.40 -3.03
N TRP A 365 19.10 -13.70 -2.63
CA TRP A 365 19.62 -13.71 -1.25
C TRP A 365 18.88 -12.76 -0.28
N GLY A 366 17.94 -11.93 -0.76
CA GLY A 366 17.23 -10.97 0.09
C GLY A 366 16.65 -9.75 -0.63
N ARG A 367 16.96 -8.53 -0.15
CA ARG A 367 16.42 -7.26 -0.66
C ARG A 367 17.45 -6.12 -0.62
N ILE A 368 17.15 -5.04 -1.34
CA ILE A 368 17.95 -3.81 -1.36
C ILE A 368 17.03 -2.60 -1.09
N THR A 369 17.38 -1.77 -0.11
CA THR A 369 16.86 -0.40 0.02
C THR A 369 18.01 0.59 -0.25
N MET A 370 17.72 1.87 -0.48
CA MET A 370 18.74 2.85 -0.84
C MET A 370 18.50 4.23 -0.23
N LYS A 371 19.56 5.01 0.02
CA LYS A 371 19.51 6.47 0.14
C LYS A 371 20.41 7.12 -0.92
N THR A 372 20.12 8.37 -1.25
CA THR A 372 20.98 9.21 -2.10
C THR A 372 21.67 10.22 -1.20
N GLU A 373 23.00 10.19 -1.15
CA GLU A 373 23.84 11.08 -0.34
C GLU A 373 24.95 11.64 -1.24
N ASP A 374 25.16 12.96 -1.27
CA ASP A 374 26.17 13.64 -2.11
C ASP A 374 26.17 13.22 -3.61
N ASN A 375 24.98 12.97 -4.18
CA ASN A 375 24.79 12.38 -5.53
C ASN A 375 25.46 11.00 -5.72
N LYS A 376 25.49 10.20 -4.66
CA LYS A 376 25.93 8.80 -4.63
C LYS A 376 24.83 7.89 -4.09
N GLY A 377 24.79 6.65 -4.55
CA GLY A 377 23.94 5.61 -3.97
C GLY A 377 24.57 5.04 -2.70
N LEU A 378 23.85 5.15 -1.57
CA LEU A 378 24.10 4.37 -0.35
C LEU A 378 23.08 3.23 -0.29
N LEU A 379 23.51 2.02 -0.62
CA LEU A 379 22.63 0.85 -0.61
C LEU A 379 22.68 0.14 0.74
N TYR A 380 21.55 -0.42 1.16
CA TYR A 380 21.45 -1.35 2.27
C TYR A 380 21.00 -2.71 1.72
N LEU A 381 21.88 -3.70 1.83
CA LEU A 381 21.69 -5.07 1.40
C LEU A 381 21.12 -5.86 2.58
N HIS A 382 19.83 -6.17 2.54
CA HIS A 382 19.13 -6.95 3.56
C HIS A 382 19.28 -8.43 3.22
N VAL A 383 20.23 -9.10 3.86
CA VAL A 383 20.61 -10.48 3.57
C VAL A 383 19.76 -11.43 4.41
N TYR A 384 18.97 -12.26 3.73
CA TYR A 384 18.04 -13.22 4.36
C TYR A 384 18.68 -14.60 4.55
N ASP A 385 19.51 -15.03 3.60
CA ASP A 385 20.12 -16.37 3.56
C ASP A 385 21.66 -16.27 3.68
N TRP A 386 22.11 -15.70 4.79
CA TRP A 386 23.54 -15.50 5.08
C TRP A 386 24.30 -16.82 5.24
N LYS A 387 25.42 -16.97 4.53
CA LYS A 387 26.35 -18.11 4.64
C LYS A 387 27.78 -17.60 4.48
N ASP A 388 28.70 -18.08 5.30
CA ASP A 388 30.12 -17.71 5.20
C ASP A 388 30.70 -18.08 3.82
N GLY A 389 31.59 -17.23 3.30
CA GLY A 389 32.21 -17.35 1.98
C GLY A 389 31.27 -17.16 0.78
N ALA A 390 29.96 -17.02 0.98
CA ALA A 390 28.99 -16.86 -0.11
C ALA A 390 29.13 -15.50 -0.83
N SER A 391 28.56 -15.42 -2.02
CA SER A 391 28.62 -14.26 -2.91
C SER A 391 27.23 -13.64 -3.09
N LEU A 392 27.14 -12.32 -2.91
CA LEU A 392 25.94 -11.52 -3.13
C LEU A 392 26.04 -10.78 -4.47
N PRO A 393 25.53 -11.34 -5.58
CA PRO A 393 25.46 -10.64 -6.85
C PRO A 393 24.45 -9.50 -6.79
N ILE A 394 24.84 -8.34 -7.31
CA ILE A 394 24.07 -7.09 -7.34
C ILE A 394 24.17 -6.51 -8.75
N ARG A 395 23.04 -6.34 -9.45
CA ARG A 395 22.98 -5.89 -10.86
C ARG A 395 23.25 -4.39 -11.05
N LEU A 396 24.38 -3.91 -10.57
CA LEU A 396 24.87 -2.54 -10.74
C LEU A 396 26.24 -2.53 -11.41
N ASN A 397 26.44 -1.65 -12.39
CA ASN A 397 27.74 -1.36 -13.00
C ASN A 397 28.31 -0.07 -12.40
N ASN A 398 28.67 -0.12 -11.12
CA ASN A 398 29.20 0.99 -10.35
C ASN A 398 30.49 0.58 -9.63
N GLN A 399 31.41 1.54 -9.49
CA GLN A 399 32.55 1.40 -8.61
C GLN A 399 32.13 1.57 -7.15
N VAL A 400 32.58 0.65 -6.29
CA VAL A 400 32.33 0.69 -4.85
C VAL A 400 33.28 1.67 -4.16
N GLU A 401 32.76 2.41 -3.17
CA GLU A 401 33.51 3.28 -2.27
C GLU A 401 33.82 2.56 -0.96
N GLN A 402 32.81 1.97 -0.32
CA GLN A 402 32.93 1.21 0.94
C GLN A 402 31.88 0.09 0.98
N CYS A 403 32.18 -1.01 1.68
CA CYS A 403 31.22 -2.08 1.95
C CYS A 403 31.43 -2.64 3.37
N TYR A 404 30.45 -2.49 4.26
CA TYR A 404 30.60 -2.77 5.70
C TYR A 404 29.28 -3.18 6.35
N LEU A 405 29.31 -3.75 7.55
CA LEU A 405 28.11 -4.16 8.28
C LEU A 405 27.41 -2.96 8.95
N LEU A 406 26.08 -2.82 8.80
CA LEU A 406 25.34 -1.67 9.35
C LEU A 406 25.45 -1.54 10.87
N THR A 407 25.58 -2.66 11.57
CA THR A 407 25.68 -2.74 13.04
C THR A 407 27.11 -2.75 13.57
N ASP A 408 28.12 -2.81 12.69
CA ASP A 408 29.55 -2.71 13.03
C ASP A 408 30.33 -2.24 11.79
N GLU A 409 30.57 -0.93 11.70
CA GLU A 409 31.22 -0.31 10.54
C GLU A 409 32.72 -0.71 10.41
N SER A 410 33.29 -1.39 11.42
CA SER A 410 34.64 -1.97 11.33
C SER A 410 34.66 -3.28 10.53
N ARG A 411 33.56 -4.04 10.52
CA ARG A 411 33.42 -5.29 9.76
C ARG A 411 33.16 -5.00 8.28
N ASN A 412 34.25 -4.87 7.54
CA ASN A 412 34.26 -4.59 6.10
C ASN A 412 34.22 -5.88 5.26
N PHE A 413 33.59 -5.80 4.07
CA PHE A 413 33.44 -6.91 3.12
C PHE A 413 34.17 -6.62 1.81
N GLN A 414 34.73 -7.67 1.18
CA GLN A 414 35.29 -7.55 -0.16
C GLN A 414 34.15 -7.38 -1.17
N ALA A 415 34.19 -6.30 -1.95
CA ALA A 415 33.27 -6.02 -3.04
C ALA A 415 34.04 -5.78 -4.34
N GLU A 416 33.65 -6.46 -5.42
CA GLU A 416 34.29 -6.40 -6.73
C GLU A 416 33.27 -6.09 -7.82
N THR A 417 33.63 -5.24 -8.79
CA THR A 417 32.76 -4.86 -9.92
C THR A 417 33.18 -5.60 -11.18
N THR A 418 32.27 -6.43 -11.70
CA THR A 418 32.45 -7.26 -12.91
C THR A 418 31.48 -6.84 -14.01
N ALA A 419 31.60 -7.40 -15.21
CA ALA A 419 30.63 -7.19 -16.29
C ALA A 419 29.21 -7.72 -15.95
N GLN A 420 29.09 -8.59 -14.95
CA GLN A 420 27.84 -9.17 -14.47
C GLN A 420 27.22 -8.38 -13.30
N GLY A 421 27.98 -7.43 -12.73
CA GLY A 421 27.55 -6.54 -11.64
C GLY A 421 28.59 -6.46 -10.51
N ILE A 422 28.20 -5.83 -9.41
CA ILE A 422 28.95 -5.89 -8.16
C ILE A 422 28.71 -7.27 -7.52
N ASN A 423 29.76 -7.89 -7.00
CA ASN A 423 29.66 -9.04 -6.11
C ASN A 423 30.25 -8.69 -4.75
N VAL A 424 29.48 -8.88 -3.66
CA VAL A 424 29.97 -8.73 -2.28
C VAL A 424 30.17 -10.12 -1.68
N LYS A 425 31.38 -10.40 -1.17
CA LYS A 425 31.68 -11.67 -0.52
C LYS A 425 31.40 -11.61 0.98
N LEU A 426 30.52 -12.50 1.45
CA LEU A 426 30.26 -12.69 2.88
C LEU A 426 31.45 -13.34 3.59
N THR A 427 31.67 -12.93 4.84
CA THR A 427 32.68 -13.47 5.75
C THR A 427 32.12 -13.54 7.18
N GLY A 428 32.29 -14.66 7.86
CA GLY A 428 31.86 -14.89 9.26
C GLY A 428 30.33 -14.96 9.46
N ASP A 429 29.90 -15.03 10.72
CA ASP A 429 28.51 -15.31 11.11
C ASP A 429 27.54 -14.14 10.90
N ALA A 430 26.25 -14.47 10.70
CA ALA A 430 25.17 -13.51 10.56
C ALA A 430 24.88 -12.78 11.89
N PRO A 431 24.96 -11.43 11.95
CA PRO A 431 24.59 -10.66 13.14
C PRO A 431 23.11 -10.74 13.52
N ASP A 432 22.26 -11.05 12.54
CA ASP A 432 20.81 -11.24 12.70
C ASP A 432 20.35 -12.39 11.78
N SER A 433 19.62 -13.35 12.35
CA SER A 433 19.19 -14.57 11.65
C SER A 433 17.92 -14.40 10.79
N ILE A 434 17.29 -13.23 10.83
CA ILE A 434 16.09 -12.92 10.04
C ILE A 434 16.47 -12.07 8.83
N ALA A 435 17.20 -10.98 9.05
CA ALA A 435 17.73 -10.10 8.02
C ALA A 435 18.95 -9.32 8.55
N SER A 436 20.15 -9.73 8.13
CA SER A 436 21.40 -9.00 8.41
C SER A 436 21.64 -7.92 7.36
N VAL A 437 21.98 -6.69 7.76
CA VAL A 437 22.11 -5.56 6.83
C VAL A 437 23.56 -5.14 6.58
N ILE A 438 24.01 -5.24 5.32
CA ILE A 438 25.30 -4.71 4.85
C ILE A 438 25.06 -3.36 4.16
N VAL A 439 25.88 -2.37 4.46
CA VAL A 439 25.92 -1.09 3.74
C VAL A 439 26.90 -1.21 2.56
N LEU A 440 26.46 -0.79 1.38
CA LEU A 440 27.27 -0.71 0.17
C LEU A 440 27.21 0.73 -0.39
N LYS A 441 28.28 1.50 -0.18
CA LYS A 441 28.41 2.87 -0.67
C LYS A 441 29.04 2.86 -2.06
N LEU A 442 28.38 3.48 -3.03
CA LEU A 442 28.86 3.62 -4.40
C LEU A 442 29.63 4.94 -4.57
N LYS A 443 30.55 5.01 -5.54
CA LYS A 443 31.26 6.26 -5.89
C LYS A 443 30.41 7.24 -6.72
N SER A 444 29.20 6.86 -7.11
CA SER A 444 28.29 7.62 -7.97
C SER A 444 26.82 7.23 -7.70
N MET A 445 25.87 7.91 -8.33
CA MET A 445 24.50 7.38 -8.47
C MET A 445 24.52 5.96 -9.08
N PRO A 446 23.53 5.10 -8.74
CA PRO A 446 23.44 3.76 -9.28
C PRO A 446 23.30 3.75 -10.81
N ASN A 447 23.93 2.75 -11.41
CA ASN A 447 23.94 2.48 -12.84
C ASN A 447 23.48 1.02 -13.02
N ALA A 448 22.17 0.82 -13.10
CA ALA A 448 21.59 -0.51 -13.16
C ALA A 448 22.06 -1.25 -14.42
N LEU A 449 22.54 -2.48 -14.26
CA LEU A 449 22.75 -3.35 -15.40
C LEU A 449 21.38 -3.73 -15.96
N PRO A 450 21.10 -3.46 -17.25
CA PRO A 450 19.78 -3.68 -17.82
C PRO A 450 19.33 -5.11 -17.59
N ILE A 451 18.05 -5.30 -17.29
CA ILE A 451 17.43 -6.60 -17.50
C ILE A 451 17.62 -6.99 -18.97
N LYS A 452 18.12 -8.21 -19.23
CA LYS A 452 17.96 -8.81 -20.56
C LYS A 452 16.44 -8.90 -20.81
N PRO A 453 15.89 -8.26 -21.85
CA PRO A 453 14.47 -8.38 -22.16
C PRO A 453 14.12 -9.86 -22.34
N LEU A 454 12.85 -10.21 -22.10
CA LEU A 454 12.38 -11.49 -22.62
C LEU A 454 12.52 -11.44 -24.13
N GLY A 455 13.02 -12.49 -24.75
CA GLY A 455 13.38 -12.44 -26.15
C GLY A 455 14.00 -13.75 -26.58
N GLN A 456 14.37 -13.79 -27.86
CA GLN A 456 14.73 -15.04 -28.52
C GLN A 456 16.08 -15.58 -28.03
N ASP A 457 16.12 -16.90 -27.81
CA ASP A 457 17.36 -17.66 -27.69
C ASP A 457 17.98 -17.95 -29.08
N GLU A 458 19.09 -18.69 -29.08
CA GLU A 458 19.80 -19.12 -30.31
C GLU A 458 18.94 -19.99 -31.26
N ASN A 459 17.84 -20.57 -30.76
CA ASN A 459 16.88 -21.38 -31.52
C ASN A 459 15.64 -20.57 -31.94
N GLY A 460 15.62 -19.25 -31.69
CA GLY A 460 14.49 -18.37 -31.96
C GLY A 460 13.35 -18.46 -30.94
N VAL A 461 13.50 -19.24 -29.86
CA VAL A 461 12.46 -19.48 -28.86
C VAL A 461 12.44 -18.37 -27.81
N VAL A 462 11.25 -17.90 -27.45
CA VAL A 462 11.04 -17.04 -26.28
C VAL A 462 10.35 -17.84 -25.18
N VAL A 463 10.81 -17.70 -23.94
CA VAL A 463 10.08 -18.17 -22.74
C VAL A 463 9.53 -16.96 -21.99
N LEU A 464 8.24 -16.97 -21.73
CA LEU A 464 7.52 -16.02 -20.88
C LEU A 464 7.16 -16.73 -19.57
N PRO A 465 8.06 -16.75 -18.57
CA PRO A 465 7.80 -17.45 -17.33
C PRO A 465 6.84 -16.66 -16.44
N ALA A 466 6.07 -17.36 -15.62
CA ALA A 466 5.20 -16.75 -14.61
C ALA A 466 5.93 -15.79 -13.67
N TYR A 467 7.22 -16.05 -13.39
CA TYR A 467 8.01 -15.16 -12.54
C TYR A 467 8.31 -13.79 -13.18
N ARG A 468 8.04 -13.57 -14.48
CA ARG A 468 8.28 -12.31 -15.22
C ARG A 468 7.00 -11.61 -15.68
N ALA A 469 5.83 -12.13 -15.30
CA ALA A 469 4.55 -11.56 -15.69
C ALA A 469 4.26 -10.26 -14.92
N GLN A 470 3.57 -9.34 -15.58
CA GLN A 470 2.94 -8.15 -15.01
C GLN A 470 1.41 -8.31 -15.00
N TYR A 471 0.73 -7.55 -14.14
CA TYR A 471 -0.69 -7.74 -13.83
C TYR A 471 -1.45 -6.42 -13.75
N GLU A 472 -2.61 -6.35 -14.41
CA GLU A 472 -3.62 -5.31 -14.24
C GLU A 472 -4.89 -5.97 -13.67
N ASN A 473 -5.09 -5.86 -12.36
CA ASN A 473 -6.20 -6.48 -11.65
C ASN A 473 -7.26 -5.41 -11.34
N LEU A 474 -8.24 -5.24 -12.22
CA LEU A 474 -9.22 -4.15 -12.12
C LEU A 474 -10.25 -4.35 -10.99
N GLN A 475 -10.68 -5.59 -10.73
CA GLN A 475 -11.64 -5.92 -9.67
C GLN A 475 -11.32 -7.27 -9.02
N GLY A 476 -11.56 -7.41 -7.71
CA GLY A 476 -11.47 -8.68 -6.97
C GLY A 476 -10.08 -9.30 -6.87
N PRO A 477 -9.98 -10.57 -6.39
CA PRO A 477 -8.75 -11.36 -6.47
C PRO A 477 -8.42 -11.68 -7.94
N GLY A 478 -7.58 -10.83 -8.53
CA GLY A 478 -7.04 -11.02 -9.88
C GLY A 478 -5.77 -11.88 -9.89
N ALA A 479 -5.12 -11.94 -11.05
CA ALA A 479 -3.93 -12.75 -11.25
C ALA A 479 -2.78 -12.33 -10.31
N GLN A 480 -2.18 -13.29 -9.61
CA GLN A 480 -0.96 -13.09 -8.82
C GLN A 480 0.03 -14.24 -9.04
N TYR A 481 1.29 -14.05 -8.65
CA TYR A 481 2.30 -15.12 -8.73
C TYR A 481 2.28 -15.97 -7.46
N ASN A 482 2.03 -17.27 -7.62
CA ASN A 482 2.11 -18.27 -6.58
C ASN A 482 3.53 -18.85 -6.53
N GLU A 483 4.34 -18.38 -5.57
CA GLU A 483 5.75 -18.78 -5.44
C GLU A 483 5.93 -20.28 -5.18
N HIS A 484 4.97 -20.91 -4.49
CA HIS A 484 5.04 -22.31 -4.09
C HIS A 484 4.77 -23.30 -5.25
N LEU A 485 4.18 -22.83 -6.34
CA LEU A 485 3.93 -23.60 -7.57
C LEU A 485 4.81 -23.13 -8.75
N ASP A 486 5.45 -21.96 -8.61
CA ASP A 486 6.07 -21.19 -9.70
C ASP A 486 5.09 -21.08 -10.88
N CYS A 487 3.98 -20.40 -10.63
CA CYS A 487 2.97 -20.09 -11.63
C CYS A 487 2.24 -18.80 -11.30
N ILE A 488 1.57 -18.22 -12.29
CA ILE A 488 0.44 -17.32 -12.05
C ILE A 488 -0.69 -18.20 -11.50
N GLY A 489 -1.38 -17.74 -10.46
CA GLY A 489 -2.45 -18.46 -9.78
C GLY A 489 -3.40 -17.48 -9.07
N ASP A 490 -4.37 -18.04 -8.34
CA ASP A 490 -5.43 -17.32 -7.61
C ASP A 490 -6.18 -16.27 -8.47
N TRP A 491 -6.18 -16.52 -9.79
CA TRP A 491 -6.72 -15.68 -10.85
C TRP A 491 -8.22 -15.94 -10.97
N GLU A 492 -9.00 -15.43 -10.03
CA GLU A 492 -10.45 -15.65 -9.99
C GLU A 492 -11.21 -14.59 -10.79
N SER A 493 -10.72 -13.34 -10.81
CA SER A 493 -11.34 -12.23 -11.54
C SER A 493 -11.27 -12.37 -13.06
N GLU A 494 -12.42 -12.28 -13.73
CA GLU A 494 -12.51 -12.20 -15.20
C GLU A 494 -12.03 -10.86 -15.78
N THR A 495 -11.73 -9.86 -14.93
CA THR A 495 -11.24 -8.53 -15.34
C THR A 495 -9.71 -8.37 -15.25
N ALA A 496 -8.99 -9.42 -14.82
CA ALA A 496 -7.55 -9.39 -14.64
C ALA A 496 -6.77 -9.67 -15.93
N ARG A 497 -5.94 -8.72 -16.38
CA ARG A 497 -5.02 -8.86 -17.53
C ARG A 497 -3.62 -9.23 -17.05
N VAL A 498 -3.04 -10.25 -17.68
CA VAL A 498 -1.65 -10.70 -17.45
C VAL A 498 -0.83 -10.41 -18.69
N TYR A 499 0.35 -9.81 -18.55
CA TYR A 499 1.15 -9.41 -19.71
C TYR A 499 2.66 -9.54 -19.51
N TRP A 500 3.38 -9.63 -20.63
CA TRP A 500 4.84 -9.64 -20.68
C TRP A 500 5.32 -8.71 -21.80
N ASN A 501 6.30 -7.88 -21.48
CA ASN A 501 7.08 -7.12 -22.46
C ASN A 501 8.31 -7.92 -22.88
N LEU A 502 8.56 -7.99 -24.18
CA LEU A 502 9.58 -8.82 -24.81
C LEU A 502 10.14 -8.16 -26.09
N GLU A 503 11.22 -8.68 -26.64
CA GLU A 503 11.89 -8.19 -27.83
C GLU A 503 12.09 -9.32 -28.85
N PHE A 504 11.56 -9.10 -30.07
CA PHE A 504 11.72 -10.01 -31.20
C PHE A 504 12.80 -9.50 -32.15
N ASN A 505 13.77 -10.37 -32.47
CA ASN A 505 14.90 -10.05 -33.34
C ASN A 505 14.76 -10.67 -34.73
N VAL A 506 13.86 -11.66 -34.87
CA VAL A 506 13.59 -12.39 -36.12
C VAL A 506 12.08 -12.34 -36.41
N PRO A 507 11.63 -11.71 -37.50
CA PRO A 507 10.24 -11.82 -37.95
C PRO A 507 9.90 -13.26 -38.36
N GLY A 508 8.64 -13.66 -38.23
CA GLY A 508 8.22 -15.01 -38.64
C GLY A 508 6.90 -15.48 -38.04
N THR A 509 6.62 -16.77 -38.24
CA THR A 509 5.42 -17.45 -37.78
C THR A 509 5.75 -18.29 -36.54
N TYR A 510 5.05 -18.03 -35.43
CA TYR A 510 5.35 -18.61 -34.14
C TYR A 510 4.17 -19.37 -33.54
N GLN A 511 4.46 -20.54 -32.97
CA GLN A 511 3.51 -21.32 -32.19
C GLN A 511 3.61 -20.93 -30.71
N LEU A 512 2.47 -20.57 -30.09
CA LEU A 512 2.41 -20.36 -28.64
C LEU A 512 2.00 -21.65 -27.93
N VAL A 513 2.72 -21.99 -26.86
CA VAL A 513 2.46 -23.18 -26.03
C VAL A 513 2.44 -22.77 -24.56
N ALA A 514 1.29 -22.89 -23.90
CA ALA A 514 1.16 -22.64 -22.46
C ALA A 514 1.40 -23.91 -21.64
N HIS A 515 2.13 -23.79 -20.53
CA HIS A 515 2.11 -24.76 -19.44
C HIS A 515 1.07 -24.30 -18.40
N TYR A 516 -0.05 -25.00 -18.28
CA TYR A 516 -1.18 -24.61 -17.43
C TYR A 516 -1.69 -25.76 -16.55
N SER A 517 -2.41 -25.45 -15.49
CA SER A 517 -3.34 -26.40 -14.86
C SER A 517 -4.66 -25.72 -14.51
N ALA A 518 -5.77 -26.30 -14.96
CA ALA A 518 -7.13 -25.85 -14.67
C ALA A 518 -7.98 -27.03 -14.17
N LYS A 519 -8.79 -26.81 -13.13
CA LYS A 519 -9.72 -27.83 -12.62
C LYS A 519 -10.86 -28.10 -13.61
N GLU A 520 -11.29 -27.05 -14.29
CA GLU A 520 -12.43 -27.02 -15.22
C GLU A 520 -11.99 -26.48 -16.59
N ALA A 521 -12.91 -26.48 -17.57
CA ALA A 521 -12.65 -25.84 -18.86
C ALA A 521 -12.89 -24.32 -18.77
N THR A 522 -12.11 -23.54 -19.53
CA THR A 522 -12.07 -22.08 -19.47
C THR A 522 -11.75 -21.50 -20.86
N GLU A 523 -12.14 -20.26 -21.14
CA GLU A 523 -11.77 -19.56 -22.39
C GLU A 523 -10.96 -18.29 -22.06
N ILE A 524 -9.81 -18.13 -22.71
CA ILE A 524 -8.95 -16.94 -22.62
C ILE A 524 -8.85 -16.24 -23.97
N SER A 525 -8.68 -14.92 -23.96
CA SER A 525 -8.18 -14.18 -25.11
C SER A 525 -6.67 -14.02 -24.97
N VAL A 526 -5.93 -14.40 -26.01
CA VAL A 526 -4.47 -14.26 -26.12
C VAL A 526 -4.20 -13.18 -27.16
N SER A 527 -3.49 -12.11 -26.76
CA SER A 527 -3.15 -10.99 -27.62
C SER A 527 -1.65 -10.89 -27.84
N ILE A 528 -1.25 -10.60 -29.07
CA ILE A 528 0.10 -10.13 -29.40
C ILE A 528 -0.06 -8.86 -30.23
N ASN A 529 0.44 -7.73 -29.71
CA ASN A 529 0.34 -6.42 -30.38
C ASN A 529 -1.10 -6.04 -30.81
N GLY A 530 -2.11 -6.38 -30.00
CA GLY A 530 -3.53 -6.15 -30.30
C GLY A 530 -4.18 -7.19 -31.22
N ALA A 531 -3.41 -7.99 -31.96
CA ALA A 531 -3.93 -9.15 -32.69
C ALA A 531 -4.33 -10.22 -31.67
N SER A 532 -5.64 -10.36 -31.45
CA SER A 532 -6.21 -11.09 -30.30
C SER A 532 -7.03 -12.30 -30.75
N LYS A 533 -6.91 -13.42 -30.03
CA LYS A 533 -7.58 -14.69 -30.37
C LYS A 533 -8.08 -15.40 -29.12
N ASN A 534 -9.36 -15.77 -29.13
CA ASN A 534 -9.94 -16.58 -28.06
C ASN A 534 -9.56 -18.06 -28.22
N ILE A 535 -9.08 -18.66 -27.13
CA ILE A 535 -8.63 -20.05 -27.03
C ILE A 535 -9.40 -20.74 -25.90
N LYS A 536 -10.01 -21.88 -26.22
CA LYS A 536 -10.63 -22.77 -25.23
C LYS A 536 -9.56 -23.69 -24.64
N ILE A 537 -9.46 -23.70 -23.32
CA ILE A 537 -8.57 -24.53 -22.54
C ILE A 537 -9.41 -25.60 -21.84
N SER A 538 -9.13 -26.87 -22.12
CA SER A 538 -9.75 -28.01 -21.44
C SER A 538 -9.22 -28.17 -20.01
N ALA A 539 -10.01 -28.78 -19.13
CA ALA A 539 -9.54 -29.13 -17.78
C ALA A 539 -8.26 -30.00 -17.82
N SER A 540 -7.24 -29.61 -17.05
CA SER A 540 -6.06 -30.46 -16.86
C SER A 540 -6.33 -31.62 -15.89
N GLY A 541 -7.27 -31.43 -14.96
CA GLY A 541 -7.62 -32.33 -13.87
C GLY A 541 -7.48 -31.64 -12.51
N THR A 542 -7.94 -32.31 -11.45
CA THR A 542 -8.09 -31.72 -10.10
C THR A 542 -6.79 -31.35 -9.39
N ASN A 543 -5.65 -31.96 -9.77
CA ASN A 543 -4.36 -31.70 -9.15
C ASN A 543 -3.68 -30.45 -9.77
N ILE A 544 -3.81 -29.32 -9.09
CA ILE A 544 -3.24 -28.00 -9.45
C ILE A 544 -1.70 -27.94 -9.49
N LYS A 545 -0.99 -29.00 -9.09
CA LYS A 545 0.48 -29.11 -9.22
C LYS A 545 0.90 -29.79 -10.53
N ARG A 546 -0.02 -30.39 -11.28
CA ARG A 546 0.26 -31.15 -12.51
C ARG A 546 -0.05 -30.32 -13.76
N PHE A 547 0.91 -29.49 -14.15
CA PHE A 547 0.84 -28.70 -15.38
C PHE A 547 0.81 -29.60 -16.64
N LYS A 548 0.04 -29.18 -17.65
CA LYS A 548 -0.02 -29.75 -19.00
C LYS A 548 0.36 -28.69 -20.04
N LYS A 549 0.77 -29.14 -21.23
CA LYS A 549 0.89 -28.26 -22.41
C LYS A 549 -0.46 -28.07 -23.08
N ILE A 550 -0.71 -26.88 -23.61
CA ILE A 550 -1.71 -26.62 -24.65
C ILE A 550 -1.16 -25.63 -25.67
N GLU A 551 -1.46 -25.87 -26.94
CA GLU A 551 -1.19 -24.92 -28.01
C GLU A 551 -2.22 -23.79 -28.00
N LEU A 552 -1.76 -22.56 -27.83
CA LEU A 552 -2.60 -21.35 -27.95
C LEU A 552 -2.79 -20.93 -29.42
N GLY A 553 -2.36 -21.78 -30.36
CA GLY A 553 -2.33 -21.51 -31.79
C GLY A 553 -1.17 -20.63 -32.24
N THR A 554 -1.19 -20.35 -33.54
CA THR A 554 -0.12 -19.71 -34.29
C THR A 554 -0.35 -18.21 -34.46
N PHE A 555 0.72 -17.42 -34.37
CA PHE A 555 0.72 -15.96 -34.52
C PHE A 555 1.89 -15.52 -35.42
N SER A 556 1.64 -14.53 -36.29
CA SER A 556 2.66 -13.94 -37.16
C SER A 556 3.24 -12.67 -36.52
N ILE A 557 4.56 -12.53 -36.57
CA ILE A 557 5.29 -11.37 -36.02
C ILE A 557 6.09 -10.75 -37.17
N GLU A 558 5.56 -9.67 -37.74
CA GLU A 558 6.08 -9.05 -38.97
C GLU A 558 7.24 -8.07 -38.73
N LYS A 559 7.38 -7.55 -37.51
CA LYS A 559 8.33 -6.50 -37.15
C LYS A 559 9.21 -6.94 -35.98
N THR A 560 10.46 -6.51 -36.00
CA THR A 560 11.40 -6.66 -34.89
C THR A 560 11.22 -5.55 -33.84
N GLY A 561 11.91 -5.68 -32.71
CA GLY A 561 11.86 -4.75 -31.58
C GLY A 561 10.89 -5.19 -30.49
N LYS A 562 10.51 -4.23 -29.62
CA LYS A 562 9.64 -4.45 -28.47
C LYS A 562 8.22 -4.84 -28.88
N GLN A 563 7.73 -5.94 -28.33
CA GLN A 563 6.38 -6.46 -28.49
C GLN A 563 5.76 -6.74 -27.11
N GLU A 564 4.43 -6.84 -27.04
CA GLU A 564 3.73 -7.34 -25.86
C GLU A 564 2.99 -8.65 -26.21
N VAL A 565 3.06 -9.62 -25.29
CA VAL A 565 2.08 -10.72 -25.22
C VAL A 565 1.23 -10.54 -23.97
N SER A 566 -0.08 -10.55 -24.11
CA SER A 566 -1.02 -10.51 -22.98
C SER A 566 -2.11 -11.58 -23.06
N ILE A 567 -2.63 -11.95 -21.89
CA ILE A 567 -3.74 -12.87 -21.73
C ILE A 567 -4.80 -12.19 -20.84
N MET A 568 -6.06 -12.29 -21.27
CA MET A 568 -7.23 -11.91 -20.48
C MET A 568 -8.22 -13.07 -20.43
N PRO A 569 -8.99 -13.24 -19.34
CA PRO A 569 -10.17 -14.07 -19.33
C PRO A 569 -11.20 -13.65 -20.39
N VAL A 570 -12.02 -14.58 -20.86
CA VAL A 570 -13.22 -14.24 -21.64
C VAL A 570 -14.41 -14.19 -20.70
N ALA A 571 -15.02 -13.01 -20.60
CA ALA A 571 -16.13 -12.75 -19.69
C ALA A 571 -17.28 -13.76 -19.85
N GLY A 572 -17.81 -14.25 -18.74
CA GLY A 572 -18.86 -15.28 -18.70
C GLY A 572 -18.42 -16.68 -19.18
N LYS A 573 -17.13 -16.88 -19.46
CA LYS A 573 -16.52 -18.19 -19.82
C LYS A 573 -15.26 -18.51 -19.02
N TRP A 574 -14.95 -17.68 -18.03
CA TRP A 574 -13.76 -17.83 -17.20
C TRP A 574 -13.98 -18.88 -16.11
N ASN A 575 -13.04 -19.82 -16.03
CA ASN A 575 -12.75 -20.59 -14.83
C ASN A 575 -11.26 -20.45 -14.51
N ALA A 576 -10.93 -20.33 -13.22
CA ALA A 576 -9.58 -20.06 -12.76
C ALA A 576 -8.58 -21.14 -13.21
N LEU A 577 -7.42 -20.69 -13.71
CA LEU A 577 -6.31 -21.53 -14.13
C LEU A 577 -4.98 -21.04 -13.52
N ASN A 578 -4.08 -21.99 -13.27
CA ASN A 578 -2.68 -21.70 -13.02
C ASN A 578 -1.91 -21.69 -14.34
N LEU A 579 -1.06 -20.69 -14.58
CA LEU A 579 -0.21 -20.56 -15.78
C LEU A 579 1.26 -20.46 -15.37
N LYS A 580 2.06 -21.49 -15.69
CA LYS A 580 3.48 -21.59 -15.33
C LYS A 580 4.39 -20.83 -16.28
N GLU A 581 4.15 -20.95 -17.57
CA GLU A 581 4.88 -20.25 -18.61
C GLU A 581 4.12 -20.29 -19.94
N ILE A 582 4.42 -19.35 -20.83
CA ILE A 582 4.13 -19.46 -22.27
C ILE A 582 5.49 -19.61 -22.97
N LYS A 583 5.62 -20.56 -23.90
CA LYS A 583 6.74 -20.60 -24.84
C LYS A 583 6.26 -20.16 -26.22
N ILE A 584 7.01 -19.27 -26.85
CA ILE A 584 6.81 -18.83 -28.22
C ILE A 584 7.90 -19.50 -29.05
N GLN A 585 7.54 -20.42 -29.93
CA GLN A 585 8.48 -21.25 -30.67
C GLN A 585 8.34 -21.01 -32.17
N PRO A 586 9.42 -20.80 -32.94
CA PRO A 586 9.31 -20.60 -34.38
C PRO A 586 8.79 -21.88 -35.02
N ILE A 587 7.78 -21.75 -35.88
CA ILE A 587 7.36 -22.86 -36.74
C ILE A 587 8.42 -22.98 -37.83
N LYS A 588 9.07 -24.14 -37.90
CA LYS A 588 9.92 -24.50 -39.04
C LYS A 588 9.00 -24.85 -40.20
N ASN A 589 9.05 -24.05 -41.26
CA ASN A 589 8.52 -24.39 -42.57
C ASN A 589 9.32 -25.54 -43.21
#